data_AF-A0A9E0PIG4-F1
#
_entry.id   AF-A0A9E0PIG4-F1
#
_cell.length_a   1.000
_cell.length_b   1.000
_cell.length_c   1.000
_cell.angle_alpha   90.00
_cell.angle_beta   90.00
_cell.angle_gamma   90.00
#
_symmetry.space_group_name_H-M   'P 1'
#
loop_
_entity.id
_entity.type
_entity.pdbx_description
1 polymer ?
#
loop_
_entity_poly.entity_id
_entity_poly.type
_entity_poly.pdbx_seq_one_letter_code
_entity_poly.pdbx_strand_id
1 'polypeptide(L)'
;MQRQYFGTDGIRGTVGEPPITPDFILRLGHAVGRVLKRSEERPTVLIGKDTRISGYMLESALESGFNSAGVDVVLLGPLPTPGVAYLTRAQRASLGVVISASHNPFPDNGIKFFSAQGSKLSDSWEMAVEEALAEAPVWADSASLGKARRLDDAAGRYIEFCKSTYAHDLTLKGLKIVVDAAHGAAYQVAPKVFHELG
;
A
#
# COMPACT_ATOMS: atom_id res chain seq x y z
N MET A 1 -12.94 2.33 -23.33
CA MET A 1 -12.88 3.63 -22.64
C MET A 1 -11.47 3.82 -22.10
N GLN A 2 -10.94 5.05 -22.15
CA GLN A 2 -9.62 5.38 -21.61
C GLN A 2 -9.73 5.61 -20.10
N ARG A 3 -8.76 5.11 -19.31
CA ARG A 3 -8.70 5.29 -17.85
C ARG A 3 -8.62 6.78 -17.51
N GLN A 4 -9.41 7.23 -16.53
CA GLN A 4 -9.49 8.63 -16.10
C GLN A 4 -8.47 8.97 -15.00
N TYR A 5 -8.25 8.07 -14.06
CA TYR A 5 -7.43 8.31 -12.86
C TYR A 5 -6.20 7.40 -12.79
N PHE A 6 -6.33 6.13 -13.20
CA PHE A 6 -5.22 5.18 -13.16
C PHE A 6 -4.21 5.44 -14.28
N GLY A 7 -2.99 5.84 -13.90
CA GLY A 7 -1.84 5.92 -14.79
C GLY A 7 -1.04 4.62 -14.85
N THR A 8 0.18 4.68 -15.38
CA THR A 8 1.07 3.50 -15.52
C THR A 8 1.35 2.79 -14.19
N ASP A 9 1.45 3.55 -13.10
CA ASP A 9 1.80 3.06 -11.76
C ASP A 9 0.85 3.65 -10.70
N GLY A 10 -0.45 3.42 -10.87
CA GLY A 10 -1.48 3.91 -9.95
C GLY A 10 -1.87 5.37 -10.17
N ILE A 11 -2.40 5.99 -9.11
CA ILE A 11 -2.90 7.38 -9.13
C ILE A 11 -1.84 8.28 -8.48
N ARG A 12 -1.48 9.40 -9.11
CA ARG A 12 -0.49 10.36 -8.57
C ARG A 12 -0.92 11.80 -8.83
N GLY A 13 -0.41 12.72 -8.01
CA GLY A 13 -0.59 14.15 -8.19
C GLY A 13 -0.11 14.95 -6.98
N THR A 14 -0.21 16.27 -7.06
CA THR A 14 0.07 17.20 -5.95
C THR A 14 -0.97 17.00 -4.84
N VAL A 15 -0.52 16.87 -3.60
CA VAL A 15 -1.44 16.74 -2.45
C VAL A 15 -2.26 18.02 -2.29
N GLY A 16 -3.57 17.87 -2.12
CA GLY A 16 -4.52 18.99 -2.01
C GLY A 16 -5.15 19.40 -3.34
N GLU A 17 -4.66 18.86 -4.46
CA GLU A 17 -5.25 19.02 -5.78
C GLU A 17 -5.90 17.70 -6.23
N PRO A 18 -7.04 17.72 -6.93
CA PRO A 18 -7.62 16.49 -7.48
C PRO A 18 -6.63 15.74 -8.38
N PRO A 19 -6.49 14.41 -8.25
CA PRO A 19 -7.26 13.52 -7.39
C PRO A 19 -6.65 13.23 -5.99
N ILE A 20 -5.56 13.89 -5.58
CA ILE A 20 -4.90 13.62 -4.28
C ILE A 20 -5.50 14.49 -3.17
N THR A 21 -6.78 14.32 -2.91
CA THR A 21 -7.52 14.99 -1.83
C THR A 21 -8.14 13.97 -0.85
N PRO A 22 -8.35 14.30 0.43
CA PRO A 22 -8.86 13.34 1.42
C PRO A 22 -10.21 12.73 1.07
N ASP A 23 -11.12 13.55 0.54
CA ASP A 23 -12.47 13.15 0.16
C ASP A 23 -12.47 12.21 -1.05
N PHE A 24 -11.65 12.48 -2.06
CA PHE A 24 -11.48 11.58 -3.20
C PHE A 24 -10.91 10.24 -2.74
N ILE A 25 -9.91 10.26 -1.87
CA ILE A 25 -9.19 9.06 -1.43
C ILE A 25 -10.07 8.17 -0.54
N LEU A 26 -10.95 8.76 0.27
CA LEU A 26 -12.00 8.03 0.98
C LEU A 26 -12.93 7.32 -0.01
N ARG A 27 -13.42 8.05 -1.02
CA ARG A 27 -14.29 7.46 -2.06
C ARG A 27 -13.59 6.38 -2.88
N LEU A 28 -12.31 6.56 -3.18
CA LEU A 28 -11.48 5.57 -3.85
C LEU A 28 -11.37 4.28 -3.02
N GLY A 29 -11.02 4.40 -1.73
CA GLY A 29 -10.96 3.24 -0.82
C GLY A 29 -12.30 2.50 -0.76
N HIS A 30 -13.41 3.24 -0.69
CA HIS A 30 -14.75 2.65 -0.71
C HIS A 30 -15.07 1.92 -2.03
N ALA A 31 -14.80 2.55 -3.18
CA ALA A 31 -15.02 1.96 -4.50
C ALA A 31 -14.20 0.68 -4.70
N VAL A 32 -12.91 0.71 -4.32
CA VAL A 32 -12.05 -0.47 -4.34
C VAL A 32 -12.62 -1.57 -3.44
N GLY A 33 -13.04 -1.23 -2.23
CA GLY A 33 -13.63 -2.19 -1.30
C GLY A 33 -14.88 -2.87 -1.87
N ARG A 34 -15.76 -2.11 -2.53
CA ARG A 34 -16.93 -2.64 -3.24
C ARG A 34 -16.54 -3.60 -4.38
N VAL A 35 -15.47 -3.31 -5.12
CA VAL A 35 -14.98 -4.20 -6.18
C VAL A 35 -14.43 -5.51 -5.60
N LEU A 36 -13.65 -5.47 -4.52
CA LEU A 36 -13.16 -6.68 -3.83
C LEU A 36 -14.31 -7.54 -3.30
N LYS A 37 -15.35 -6.92 -2.75
CA LYS A 37 -16.55 -7.57 -2.22
C LYS A 37 -17.38 -8.35 -3.25
N ARG A 38 -17.16 -8.12 -4.54
CA ARG A 38 -17.80 -8.91 -5.61
C ARG A 38 -17.31 -10.36 -5.64
N SER A 39 -16.09 -10.62 -5.17
CA SER A 39 -15.48 -11.97 -5.17
C SER A 39 -15.17 -12.52 -3.79
N GLU A 40 -15.12 -11.67 -2.75
CA GLU A 40 -14.74 -12.07 -1.39
C GLU A 40 -15.72 -11.53 -0.35
N GLU A 41 -16.24 -12.40 0.51
CA GLU A 41 -17.18 -11.99 1.56
C GLU A 41 -16.53 -11.06 2.60
N ARG A 42 -15.24 -11.23 2.89
CA ARG A 42 -14.51 -10.41 3.88
C ARG A 42 -13.04 -10.22 3.49
N PRO A 43 -12.76 -9.39 2.47
CA PRO A 43 -11.41 -9.16 2.00
C PRO A 43 -10.59 -8.39 3.03
N THR A 44 -9.27 -8.60 2.98
CA THR A 44 -8.30 -7.91 3.83
C THR A 44 -7.33 -7.13 2.96
N VAL A 45 -7.12 -5.85 3.28
CA VAL A 45 -6.21 -4.94 2.57
C VAL A 45 -5.02 -4.59 3.46
N LEU A 46 -3.80 -4.70 2.91
CA LEU A 46 -2.59 -4.20 3.57
C LEU A 46 -2.25 -2.82 3.03
N ILE A 47 -2.04 -1.85 3.92
CA ILE A 47 -1.63 -0.48 3.54
C ILE A 47 -0.23 -0.21 4.10
N GLY A 48 0.71 0.07 3.21
CA GLY A 48 2.01 0.65 3.55
C GLY A 48 2.17 2.03 2.92
N LYS A 49 3.17 2.78 3.39
CA LYS A 49 3.44 4.14 2.90
C LYS A 49 4.92 4.44 2.88
N ASP A 50 5.29 5.53 2.21
CA ASP A 50 6.58 6.17 2.42
C ASP A 50 6.54 7.16 3.61
N THR A 51 7.55 8.01 3.70
CA THR A 51 7.78 8.93 4.82
C THR A 51 7.11 10.30 4.63
N ARG A 52 6.36 10.51 3.54
CA ARG A 52 5.68 11.79 3.29
C ARG A 52 4.64 12.08 4.37
N ILE A 53 4.60 13.32 4.85
CA ILE A 53 3.62 13.76 5.85
C ILE A 53 2.17 13.61 5.37
N SER A 54 1.92 13.78 4.07
CA SER A 54 0.60 13.55 3.46
C SER A 54 0.14 12.09 3.59
N GLY A 55 1.06 11.15 3.80
CA GLY A 55 0.75 9.74 3.99
C GLY A 55 -0.15 9.45 5.19
N TYR A 56 -0.09 10.24 6.28
CA TYR A 56 -0.99 10.04 7.44
C TYR A 56 -2.46 10.33 7.10
N MET A 57 -2.68 11.41 6.37
CA MET A 57 -4.01 11.83 5.92
C MET A 57 -4.58 10.84 4.90
N LEU A 58 -3.78 10.44 3.91
CA LEU A 58 -4.18 9.50 2.86
C LEU A 58 -4.42 8.08 3.41
N GLU A 59 -3.61 7.63 4.36
CA GLU A 59 -3.77 6.34 5.05
C GLU A 59 -5.09 6.30 5.81
N SER A 60 -5.41 7.35 6.57
CA SER A 60 -6.66 7.44 7.33
C SER A 60 -7.89 7.48 6.41
N ALA A 61 -7.79 8.20 5.29
CA ALA A 61 -8.87 8.28 4.30
C ALA A 61 -9.12 6.93 3.62
N LEU A 62 -8.06 6.23 3.18
CA LEU A 62 -8.16 4.88 2.61
C LEU A 62 -8.72 3.88 3.62
N GLU A 63 -8.20 3.88 4.86
CA GLU A 63 -8.68 3.02 5.94
C GLU A 63 -10.19 3.19 6.16
N SER A 64 -10.64 4.44 6.29
CA SER A 64 -12.07 4.77 6.44
C SER A 64 -12.89 4.29 5.23
N GLY A 65 -12.39 4.56 4.02
CA GLY A 65 -13.01 4.11 2.77
C GLY A 65 -13.21 2.58 2.72
N PHE A 66 -12.15 1.81 3.00
CA PHE A 66 -12.22 0.35 3.04
C PHE A 66 -13.17 -0.18 4.12
N ASN A 67 -13.06 0.32 5.35
CA ASN A 67 -13.91 -0.11 6.45
C ASN A 67 -15.39 0.17 6.15
N SER A 68 -15.69 1.32 5.52
CA SER A 68 -17.04 1.69 5.09
C SER A 68 -17.64 0.79 4.00
N ALA A 69 -16.82 -0.01 3.31
CA ALA A 69 -17.24 -1.03 2.36
C ALA A 69 -17.22 -2.46 2.95
N GLY A 70 -16.96 -2.59 4.25
CA GLY A 70 -16.89 -3.88 4.95
C GLY A 70 -15.59 -4.65 4.70
N VAL A 71 -14.50 -3.96 4.40
CA VAL A 71 -13.17 -4.53 4.13
C VAL A 71 -12.27 -4.33 5.35
N ASP A 72 -11.61 -5.39 5.80
CA ASP A 72 -10.67 -5.30 6.93
C ASP A 72 -9.32 -4.71 6.45
N VAL A 73 -8.68 -3.90 7.30
CA VAL A 73 -7.44 -3.18 6.97
C VAL A 73 -6.31 -3.54 7.93
N VAL A 74 -5.12 -3.78 7.37
CA VAL A 74 -3.88 -3.97 8.12
C VAL A 74 -2.88 -2.88 7.75
N LEU A 75 -2.57 -2.01 8.70
CA LEU A 75 -1.61 -0.92 8.53
C LEU A 75 -0.20 -1.42 8.82
N LEU A 76 0.70 -1.23 7.85
CA LEU A 76 2.10 -1.67 7.90
C LEU A 76 3.05 -0.55 8.36
N GLY A 77 2.59 0.70 8.33
CA GLY A 77 3.45 1.87 8.52
C GLY A 77 4.41 2.10 7.35
N PRO A 78 5.51 2.85 7.57
CA PRO A 78 6.54 3.06 6.56
C PRO A 78 7.19 1.73 6.15
N LEU A 79 7.03 1.34 4.88
CA LEU A 79 7.59 0.11 4.35
C LEU A 79 7.87 0.26 2.85
N PRO A 80 9.01 -0.22 2.33
CA PRO A 80 9.26 -0.19 0.89
C PRO A 80 8.15 -0.89 0.10
N THR A 81 7.82 -0.36 -1.09
CA THR A 81 6.89 -0.97 -2.05
C THR A 81 7.04 -2.49 -2.19
N PRO A 82 8.26 -3.05 -2.41
CA PRO A 82 8.42 -4.50 -2.50
C PRO A 82 8.08 -5.24 -1.18
N GLY A 83 8.24 -4.60 -0.02
CA GLY A 83 7.83 -5.15 1.26
C GLY A 83 6.32 -5.27 1.40
N VAL A 84 5.56 -4.27 0.92
CA VAL A 84 4.09 -4.34 0.90
C VAL A 84 3.61 -5.45 -0.04
N ALA A 85 4.18 -5.55 -1.24
CA ALA A 85 3.85 -6.62 -2.18
C ALA A 85 4.16 -8.02 -1.61
N TYR A 86 5.34 -8.18 -0.97
CA TYR A 86 5.72 -9.41 -0.29
C TYR A 86 4.75 -9.77 0.83
N LEU A 87 4.45 -8.83 1.74
CA LEU A 87 3.57 -9.08 2.89
C LEU A 87 2.12 -9.33 2.48
N THR A 88 1.65 -8.72 1.39
CA THR A 88 0.33 -9.00 0.80
C THR A 88 0.20 -10.49 0.49
N ARG A 89 1.18 -11.04 -0.22
CA ARG A 89 1.23 -12.49 -0.54
C ARG A 89 1.43 -13.34 0.71
N ALA A 90 2.36 -12.97 1.58
CA ALA A 90 2.71 -13.75 2.77
C ALA A 90 1.56 -13.85 3.78
N GLN A 91 0.76 -12.79 3.93
CA GLN A 91 -0.40 -12.74 4.83
C GLN A 91 -1.70 -13.20 4.16
N ARG A 92 -1.64 -13.65 2.90
CA ARG A 92 -2.82 -14.05 2.10
C ARG A 92 -3.89 -12.97 2.04
N ALA A 93 -3.45 -11.71 1.96
CA ALA A 93 -4.35 -10.59 1.84
C ALA A 93 -4.87 -10.46 0.40
N SER A 94 -6.06 -9.89 0.27
CA SER A 94 -6.76 -9.72 -1.00
C SER A 94 -6.09 -8.65 -1.87
N LEU A 95 -5.53 -7.62 -1.22
CA LEU A 95 -4.95 -6.47 -1.90
C LEU A 95 -3.85 -5.80 -1.06
N GLY A 96 -2.79 -5.36 -1.73
CA GLY A 96 -1.76 -4.49 -1.16
C GLY A 96 -1.91 -3.06 -1.69
N VAL A 97 -1.71 -2.08 -0.82
CA VAL A 97 -1.77 -0.64 -1.15
C VAL A 97 -0.50 0.04 -0.70
N VAL A 98 0.11 0.82 -1.60
CA VAL A 98 1.26 1.68 -1.27
C VAL A 98 0.89 3.13 -1.49
N ILE A 99 1.03 3.92 -0.43
CA ILE A 99 0.89 5.37 -0.46
C ILE A 99 2.27 5.98 -0.70
N SER A 100 2.57 6.29 -1.96
CA SER A 100 3.82 6.92 -2.38
C SER A 100 3.74 7.41 -3.82
N ALA A 101 4.29 8.60 -4.08
CA ALA A 101 4.63 9.04 -5.44
C ALA A 101 6.06 8.61 -5.88
N SER A 102 6.69 7.67 -5.16
CA SER A 102 8.02 7.15 -5.46
C SER A 102 9.08 8.28 -5.46
N HIS A 103 9.66 8.57 -6.62
CA HIS A 103 10.75 9.54 -6.79
C HIS A 103 10.26 10.97 -7.08
N ASN A 104 8.94 11.18 -7.18
CA ASN A 104 8.39 12.52 -7.40
C ASN A 104 8.79 13.49 -6.25
N PRO A 105 8.77 14.82 -6.50
CA PRO A 105 8.98 15.83 -5.48
C PRO A 105 8.09 15.65 -4.24
N PHE A 106 8.55 16.10 -3.07
CA PHE A 106 7.85 15.96 -1.78
C PHE A 106 6.35 16.37 -1.77
N PRO A 107 5.92 17.44 -2.46
CA PRO A 107 4.50 17.84 -2.51
C PRO A 107 3.57 16.80 -3.16
N ASP A 108 4.10 15.91 -3.99
CA ASP A 108 3.31 14.88 -4.65
C ASP A 108 3.05 13.69 -3.71
N ASN A 109 1.94 13.00 -3.93
CA ASN A 109 1.76 11.64 -3.42
C ASN A 109 0.94 10.81 -4.41
N GLY A 110 0.67 9.55 -4.07
CA GLY A 110 -0.07 8.66 -4.93
C GLY A 110 -0.42 7.35 -4.28
N ILE A 111 -1.33 6.62 -4.91
CA ILE A 111 -1.82 5.32 -4.46
C ILE A 111 -1.51 4.27 -5.52
N LYS A 112 -0.84 3.19 -5.12
CA LYS A 112 -0.57 2.02 -5.96
C LYS A 112 -1.24 0.80 -5.35
N PHE A 113 -1.76 -0.07 -6.22
CA PHE A 113 -2.45 -1.29 -5.80
C PHE A 113 -1.73 -2.53 -6.34
N PHE A 114 -1.70 -3.59 -5.53
CA PHE A 114 -1.12 -4.88 -5.84
C PHE A 114 -2.14 -5.98 -5.59
N SER A 115 -2.21 -6.96 -6.48
CA SER A 115 -3.04 -8.15 -6.32
C SER A 115 -2.62 -8.99 -5.10
N ALA A 116 -3.42 -9.98 -4.74
CA ALA A 116 -3.07 -10.99 -3.74
C ALA A 116 -1.74 -11.72 -4.04
N GLN A 117 -1.29 -11.75 -5.30
CA GLN A 117 -0.03 -12.33 -5.72
C GLN A 117 1.16 -11.36 -5.57
N GLY A 118 0.91 -10.11 -5.18
CA GLY A 118 1.90 -9.03 -5.08
C GLY A 118 2.29 -8.44 -6.43
N SER A 119 1.50 -8.67 -7.48
CA SER A 119 1.74 -8.14 -8.83
C SER A 119 0.84 -6.95 -9.14
N LYS A 120 1.12 -6.25 -10.24
CA LYS A 120 0.20 -5.22 -10.77
C LYS A 120 -1.16 -5.85 -11.09
N LEU A 121 -2.23 -5.08 -10.87
CA LEU A 121 -3.60 -5.45 -11.23
C LEU A 121 -3.84 -5.33 -12.74
N SER A 122 -4.87 -6.01 -13.24
CA SER A 122 -5.28 -5.91 -14.64
C SER A 122 -5.96 -4.58 -14.92
N ASP A 123 -5.83 -4.10 -16.16
CA ASP A 123 -6.52 -2.91 -16.63
C ASP A 123 -8.04 -2.99 -16.45
N SER A 124 -8.61 -4.18 -16.65
CA SER A 124 -10.05 -4.43 -16.43
C SER A 124 -10.48 -4.23 -14.98
N TRP A 125 -9.60 -4.52 -14.02
CA TRP A 125 -9.88 -4.31 -12.61
C TRP A 125 -9.84 -2.82 -12.27
N GLU A 126 -8.84 -2.08 -12.80
CA GLU A 126 -8.76 -0.63 -12.63
C GLU A 126 -10.00 0.08 -13.21
N MET A 127 -10.47 -0.37 -14.39
CA MET A 127 -11.71 0.13 -14.98
C MET A 127 -12.94 -0.14 -14.08
N ALA A 128 -13.05 -1.34 -13.50
CA ALA A 128 -14.15 -1.65 -12.59
C ALA A 128 -14.16 -0.76 -11.34
N VAL A 129 -12.99 -0.32 -10.87
CA VAL A 129 -12.88 0.66 -9.77
C VAL A 129 -13.33 2.04 -10.22
N GLU A 130 -12.92 2.51 -11.41
CA GLU A 130 -13.38 3.81 -11.92
C GLU A 130 -14.89 3.83 -12.14
N GLU A 131 -15.48 2.74 -12.66
CA GLU A 131 -16.93 2.59 -12.77
C GLU A 131 -17.62 2.67 -11.40
N ALA A 132 -17.10 1.94 -10.40
CA ALA A 132 -17.63 1.98 -9.03
C ALA A 132 -17.47 3.36 -8.37
N LEU A 133 -16.45 4.14 -8.75
CA LEU A 133 -16.18 5.48 -8.23
C LEU A 133 -17.15 6.52 -8.79
N ALA A 134 -17.64 6.32 -10.02
CA ALA A 134 -18.64 7.17 -10.67
C ALA A 134 -20.04 7.02 -10.06
N GLU A 135 -20.32 5.89 -9.41
CA GLU A 135 -21.56 5.66 -8.67
C GLU A 135 -21.61 6.45 -7.36
N ALA A 136 -22.82 6.68 -6.86
CA ALA A 136 -23.01 7.17 -5.49
C ALA A 136 -22.51 6.12 -4.49
N PRO A 137 -21.80 6.53 -3.42
CA PRO A 137 -21.28 5.58 -2.44
C PRO A 137 -22.43 4.91 -1.68
N VAL A 138 -22.22 3.64 -1.34
CA VAL A 138 -23.19 2.82 -0.58
C VAL A 138 -22.50 2.29 0.66
N TRP A 139 -22.69 2.98 1.77
CA TRP A 139 -22.01 2.70 3.03
C TRP A 139 -22.54 1.43 3.70
N ALA A 140 -21.63 0.59 4.20
CA ALA A 140 -21.97 -0.57 5.00
C ALA A 140 -22.70 -0.15 6.28
N ASP A 141 -23.65 -0.98 6.73
CA ASP A 141 -24.25 -0.81 8.05
C ASP A 141 -23.23 -1.08 9.17
N SER A 142 -23.59 -0.70 10.40
CA SER A 142 -22.69 -0.83 11.54
C SER A 142 -22.21 -2.26 11.81
N ALA A 143 -23.00 -3.28 11.46
CA ALA A 143 -22.64 -4.69 11.68
C ALA A 143 -21.66 -5.21 10.61
N SER A 144 -21.70 -4.60 9.43
CA SER A 144 -20.94 -4.99 8.25
C SER A 144 -19.65 -4.18 8.05
N LEU A 145 -19.36 -3.22 8.93
CA LEU A 145 -18.12 -2.44 8.89
C LEU A 145 -16.88 -3.33 9.00
N GLY A 146 -15.85 -2.96 8.22
CA GLY A 146 -14.52 -3.54 8.33
C GLY A 146 -13.79 -3.09 9.59
N LYS A 147 -12.77 -3.84 9.98
CA LYS A 147 -11.91 -3.54 11.13
C LYS A 147 -10.50 -3.17 10.66
N ALA A 148 -9.92 -2.16 11.28
CA ALA A 148 -8.52 -1.81 11.10
C ALA A 148 -7.65 -2.32 12.27
N ARG A 149 -6.44 -2.77 11.95
CA ARG A 149 -5.40 -3.06 12.94
C ARG A 149 -4.02 -2.70 12.40
N ARG A 150 -3.05 -2.50 13.29
CA ARG A 150 -1.63 -2.32 12.93
C ARG A 150 -0.92 -3.68 12.92
N LEU A 151 0.12 -3.80 12.09
CA LEU A 151 1.08 -4.90 12.12
C LEU A 151 2.45 -4.34 12.52
N ASP A 152 2.73 -4.38 13.82
CA ASP A 152 3.89 -3.69 14.40
C ASP A 152 5.25 -4.28 13.98
N ASP A 153 5.28 -5.53 13.52
CA ASP A 153 6.49 -6.27 13.12
C ASP A 153 6.71 -6.33 11.60
N ALA A 154 5.96 -5.56 10.81
CA ALA A 154 6.01 -5.59 9.33
C ALA A 154 7.43 -5.40 8.77
N ALA A 155 8.17 -4.41 9.31
CA ALA A 155 9.56 -4.17 8.91
C ALA A 155 10.47 -5.35 9.23
N GLY A 156 10.33 -5.96 10.41
CA GLY A 156 11.11 -7.13 10.82
C GLY A 156 10.89 -8.33 9.90
N ARG A 157 9.62 -8.63 9.57
CA ARG A 157 9.27 -9.69 8.62
C ARG A 157 9.90 -9.48 7.25
N TYR A 158 9.92 -8.23 6.77
CA TYR A 158 10.54 -7.92 5.48
C TYR A 158 12.07 -7.97 5.53
N ILE A 159 12.69 -7.55 6.63
CA ILE A 159 14.15 -7.70 6.86
C ILE A 159 14.56 -9.17 6.78
N GLU A 160 13.84 -10.06 7.47
CA GLU A 160 14.11 -11.51 7.42
C GLU A 160 13.95 -12.07 6.01
N PHE A 161 12.92 -11.62 5.27
CA PHE A 161 12.78 -11.99 3.88
C PHE A 161 13.99 -11.55 3.03
N CYS A 162 14.42 -10.29 3.13
CA CYS A 162 15.60 -9.82 2.40
C CYS A 162 16.84 -10.66 2.72
N LYS A 163 17.09 -10.95 4.00
CA LYS A 163 18.20 -11.81 4.43
C LYS A 163 18.10 -13.23 3.87
N SER A 164 16.89 -13.80 3.80
CA SER A 164 16.66 -15.13 3.24
C SER A 164 16.97 -15.26 1.73
N THR A 165 17.05 -14.13 1.01
CA THR A 165 17.45 -14.11 -0.41
C THR A 165 18.97 -14.04 -0.61
N TYR A 166 19.73 -13.86 0.47
CA TYR A 166 21.19 -13.86 0.47
C TYR A 166 21.71 -15.24 0.88
N ALA A 167 22.74 -15.74 0.19
CA ALA A 167 23.26 -17.09 0.43
C ALA A 167 23.86 -17.20 1.85
N HIS A 168 23.51 -18.28 2.57
CA HIS A 168 23.83 -18.45 3.99
C HIS A 168 25.32 -18.63 4.29
N ASP A 169 26.12 -19.02 3.29
CA ASP A 169 27.57 -19.18 3.37
C ASP A 169 28.34 -17.87 3.12
N LEU A 170 27.64 -16.80 2.71
CA LEU A 170 28.23 -15.49 2.49
C LEU A 170 28.06 -14.56 3.71
N THR A 171 28.92 -13.55 3.83
CA THR A 171 28.83 -12.50 4.85
C THR A 171 29.33 -11.16 4.31
N LEU A 172 28.80 -10.07 4.85
CA LEU A 172 29.26 -8.72 4.57
C LEU A 172 30.36 -8.23 5.53
N LYS A 173 30.81 -9.09 6.46
CA LYS A 173 31.89 -8.76 7.40
C LYS A 173 33.14 -8.29 6.68
N GLY A 174 33.67 -7.16 7.15
CA GLY A 174 34.86 -6.52 6.58
C GLY A 174 34.57 -5.57 5.42
N LEU A 175 33.33 -5.47 4.95
CA LEU A 175 32.93 -4.47 3.97
C LEU A 175 32.54 -3.15 4.66
N LYS A 176 32.83 -2.04 4.00
CA LYS A 176 32.32 -0.71 4.39
C LYS A 176 31.21 -0.31 3.42
N ILE A 177 29.97 -0.37 3.89
CA ILE A 177 28.77 -0.08 3.09
C ILE A 177 28.20 1.27 3.53
N VAL A 178 27.93 2.15 2.56
CA VAL A 178 27.22 3.42 2.78
C VAL A 178 25.83 3.28 2.18
N VAL A 179 24.80 3.59 2.99
CA VAL A 179 23.40 3.50 2.59
C VAL A 179 22.80 4.90 2.65
N ASP A 180 22.39 5.43 1.51
CA ASP A 180 21.47 6.55 1.43
C ASP A 180 20.06 6.00 1.16
N ALA A 181 19.19 6.12 2.16
CA ALA A 181 17.80 5.66 2.05
C ALA A 181 16.85 6.76 1.52
N ALA A 182 17.38 7.88 1.01
CA ALA A 182 16.65 9.03 0.49
C ALA A 182 15.62 9.63 1.47
N HIS A 183 15.83 9.43 2.79
CA HIS A 183 14.83 9.65 3.83
C HIS A 183 13.46 8.99 3.54
N GLY A 184 13.42 7.98 2.68
CA GLY A 184 12.22 7.32 2.18
C GLY A 184 11.86 6.07 2.97
N ALA A 185 10.96 5.25 2.40
CA ALA A 185 10.37 4.09 3.09
C ALA A 185 11.39 3.03 3.56
N ALA A 186 12.60 3.01 2.99
CA ALA A 186 13.65 2.05 3.34
C ALA A 186 14.51 2.48 4.54
N TYR A 187 14.29 3.66 5.13
CA TYR A 187 15.19 4.24 6.14
C TYR A 187 15.44 3.34 7.36
N GLN A 188 14.48 2.50 7.75
CA GLN A 188 14.65 1.53 8.84
C GLN A 188 15.08 0.15 8.35
N VAL A 189 14.60 -0.27 7.18
CA VAL A 189 14.80 -1.64 6.67
C VAL A 189 16.22 -1.79 6.12
N ALA A 190 16.64 -0.90 5.20
CA ALA A 190 17.88 -1.10 4.47
C ALA A 190 19.12 -1.14 5.37
N PRO A 191 19.34 -0.21 6.33
CA PRO A 191 20.49 -0.29 7.23
C PRO A 191 20.51 -1.57 8.07
N LYS A 192 19.35 -2.04 8.53
CA LYS A 192 19.24 -3.27 9.34
C LYS A 192 19.57 -4.52 8.54
N VAL A 193 19.07 -4.63 7.30
CA VAL A 193 19.39 -5.75 6.41
C VAL A 193 20.91 -5.89 6.25
N PHE A 194 21.60 -4.80 5.90
CA PHE A 194 23.05 -4.85 5.72
C PHE A 194 23.78 -5.16 7.03
N HIS A 195 23.39 -4.52 8.14
CA HIS A 195 23.99 -4.76 9.46
C HIS A 195 23.85 -6.22 9.93
N GLU A 196 22.71 -6.86 9.69
CA GLU A 196 22.43 -8.23 10.13
C GLU A 196 23.07 -9.30 9.23
N LEU A 197 23.53 -8.94 8.01
CA LEU A 197 24.25 -9.83 7.11
C LEU A 197 25.77 -9.87 7.36
N GLY A 198 26.25 -9.08 8.31
CA GLY A 198 27.67 -8.99 8.72
C GLY A 198 28.29 -7.65 8.45
#